data_AF-A0A915XPK2-F1
#
_entry.id   AF-A0A915XPK2-F1
#
_cell.length_a   1.000
_cell.length_b   1.000
_cell.length_c   1.000
_cell.angle_alpha   90.00
_cell.angle_beta   90.00
_cell.angle_gamma   90.00
#
_symmetry.space_group_name_H-M   'P 1'
#
loop_
_entity.id
_entity.type
_entity.pdbx_description
1 polymer ?
#
loop_
_entity_poly.entity_id
_entity_poly.type
_entity_poly.pdbx_seq_one_letter_code
_entity_poly.pdbx_strand_id
1 'polypeptide(L)'
;MPQVTLYVKDSDQPVWESARSLAAARGESLSALVTTALELVAGRRDARPAPRGEMAPVELVGWDFRNRDVPRTLRFTGVKVAQVGTLSAYLTRAQKIILEEWELLDERYVAVFDSYEALQAHPVAQALDSRLLADIAAAVGTPFVETIE
;
A
#
# COMPACT_ATOMS: atom_id res chain seq x y z
N MET A 1 30.23 -2.59 -13.97
CA MET A 1 28.99 -2.04 -13.37
C MET A 1 29.26 -0.64 -12.86
N PRO A 2 28.31 0.30 -12.96
CA PRO A 2 28.47 1.65 -12.43
C PRO A 2 28.56 1.60 -10.90
N GLN A 3 29.46 2.41 -10.32
CA GLN A 3 29.56 2.58 -8.88
C GLN A 3 28.47 3.54 -8.41
N VAL A 4 27.67 3.13 -7.43
CA VAL A 4 26.57 3.92 -6.86
C VAL A 4 26.91 4.25 -5.42
N THR A 5 26.78 5.52 -5.04
CA THR A 5 26.91 5.97 -3.65
C THR A 5 25.52 6.11 -3.04
N LEU A 6 25.26 5.38 -1.95
CA LEU A 6 24.00 5.46 -1.20
C LEU A 6 24.19 6.39 0.00
N TYR A 7 23.35 7.41 0.09
CA TYR A 7 23.28 8.27 1.27
C TYR A 7 22.21 7.74 2.22
N VAL A 8 22.62 7.38 3.43
CA VAL A 8 21.72 6.91 4.50
C VAL A 8 21.44 8.12 5.40
N LYS A 9 20.18 8.36 5.72
CA LYS A 9 19.80 9.42 6.67
C LYS A 9 20.23 9.00 8.08
N ASP A 10 20.57 9.97 8.92
CA ASP A 10 20.93 9.69 10.32
C ASP A 10 19.82 8.95 11.08
N SER A 11 18.55 9.19 10.75
CA SER A 11 17.40 8.49 11.32
C SER A 11 17.38 6.98 11.03
N ASP A 12 18.02 6.56 9.93
CA ASP A 12 18.01 5.18 9.45
C ASP A 12 19.28 4.42 9.87
N GLN A 13 20.14 5.06 10.65
CA GLN A 13 21.36 4.47 11.21
C GLN A 13 21.13 3.12 11.93
N PRO A 14 20.07 2.94 12.75
CA PRO A 14 19.81 1.65 13.40
C PRO A 14 19.54 0.50 12.41
N VAL A 15 18.90 0.80 11.28
CA VAL A 15 18.65 -0.19 10.21
C VAL A 15 19.97 -0.60 9.56
N TRP A 16 20.86 0.36 9.35
CA TRP A 16 22.16 0.11 8.74
C TRP A 16 23.10 -0.69 9.64
N GLU A 17 23.07 -0.46 10.94
CA GLU A 17 23.83 -1.23 11.94
C GLU A 17 23.32 -2.68 12.03
N SER A 18 21.99 -2.86 11.95
CA SER A 18 21.37 -4.17 11.86
C SER A 18 21.80 -4.92 10.59
N ALA A 19 21.84 -4.23 9.44
CA ALA A 19 22.30 -4.81 8.18
C ALA A 19 23.78 -5.22 8.23
N ARG A 20 24.66 -4.41 8.85
CA ARG A 20 26.08 -4.78 9.05
C ARG A 20 26.22 -6.03 9.90
N SER A 21 25.49 -6.09 11.02
CA SER A 21 25.51 -7.24 11.91
C SER A 21 25.04 -8.51 11.19
N LEU A 22 23.98 -8.40 10.38
CA LEU A 22 23.47 -9.50 9.58
C LEU A 22 24.47 -9.98 8.54
N ALA A 23 25.13 -9.05 7.83
CA ALA A 23 26.14 -9.38 6.84
C ALA A 23 27.34 -10.11 7.49
N ALA A 24 27.80 -9.61 8.65
CA ALA A 24 28.87 -10.25 9.42
C ALA A 24 28.49 -11.66 9.88
N ALA A 25 27.26 -11.85 10.39
CA ALA A 25 26.77 -13.15 10.83
C ALA A 25 26.67 -14.16 9.68
N ARG A 26 26.43 -13.69 8.46
CA ARG A 26 26.31 -14.51 7.24
C ARG A 26 27.64 -14.70 6.49
N GLY A 27 28.71 -14.05 6.95
CA GLY A 27 30.00 -14.04 6.25
C GLY A 27 29.93 -13.40 4.86
N GLU A 28 28.95 -12.51 4.62
CA GLU A 28 28.77 -11.82 3.35
C GLU A 28 29.17 -10.34 3.45
N SER A 29 29.48 -9.72 2.30
CA SER A 29 29.74 -8.28 2.27
C SER A 29 28.43 -7.49 2.42
N LEU A 30 28.49 -6.34 3.09
CA LEU A 30 27.32 -5.44 3.18
C LEU A 30 26.78 -5.05 1.81
N SER A 31 27.65 -4.85 0.82
CA SER A 31 27.26 -4.59 -0.58
C SER A 31 26.45 -5.74 -1.20
N ALA A 32 26.82 -7.00 -0.92
CA ALA A 32 26.09 -8.15 -1.41
C ALA A 32 24.69 -8.22 -0.77
N LEU A 33 24.60 -8.04 0.55
CA LEU A 33 23.32 -8.00 1.26
C LEU A 33 22.39 -6.89 0.73
N VAL A 34 22.93 -5.69 0.51
CA VAL A 34 22.18 -4.55 -0.03
C VAL A 34 21.73 -4.81 -1.46
N THR A 35 22.57 -5.42 -2.29
CA THR A 35 22.22 -5.78 -3.67
C THR A 35 21.07 -6.78 -3.67
N THR A 36 21.16 -7.85 -2.87
CA THR A 36 20.08 -8.84 -2.71
C THR A 36 18.78 -8.19 -2.22
N ALA A 37 18.86 -7.27 -1.25
CA ALA A 37 17.69 -6.54 -0.77
C ALA A 37 17.06 -5.68 -1.86
N LEU A 38 17.87 -4.98 -2.67
CA LEU A 38 17.40 -4.19 -3.80
C LEU A 38 16.80 -5.06 -4.90
N GLU A 39 17.38 -6.23 -5.20
CA GLU A 39 16.84 -7.20 -6.14
C GLU A 39 15.49 -7.75 -5.68
N LEU A 40 15.34 -8.05 -4.38
CA LEU A 40 14.05 -8.45 -3.80
C LEU A 40 13.00 -7.35 -3.91
N VAL A 41 13.38 -6.09 -3.66
CA VAL A 41 12.46 -4.95 -3.76
C VAL A 41 12.12 -4.64 -5.22
N ALA A 42 13.09 -4.68 -6.12
CA ALA A 42 12.89 -4.46 -7.55
C ALA A 42 12.05 -5.59 -8.17
N GLY A 43 12.37 -6.84 -7.84
CA GLY A 43 11.59 -8.01 -8.25
C GLY A 43 10.14 -7.96 -7.72
N ARG A 44 9.93 -7.50 -6.49
CA ARG A 44 8.57 -7.22 -5.96
C ARG A 44 7.89 -6.04 -6.63
N ARG A 45 8.62 -5.11 -7.23
CA ARG A 45 8.06 -3.97 -7.96
C ARG A 45 7.64 -4.37 -9.38
N ASP A 46 8.42 -5.25 -10.02
CA ASP A 46 8.18 -5.74 -11.37
C ASP A 46 7.21 -6.94 -11.42
N ALA A 47 7.12 -7.73 -10.34
CA ALA A 47 6.15 -8.82 -10.20
C ALA A 47 4.75 -8.35 -9.75
N ARG A 48 4.56 -7.04 -9.53
CA ARG A 48 3.23 -6.51 -9.19
C ARG A 48 2.36 -6.59 -10.43
N PRO A 49 1.22 -7.32 -10.38
CA PRO A 49 0.28 -7.31 -11.48
C PRO A 49 -0.12 -5.87 -11.74
N ALA A 50 -0.06 -5.44 -13.01
CA ALA A 50 -0.69 -4.21 -13.40
C ALA A 50 -2.17 -4.27 -12.95
N PRO A 51 -2.71 -3.19 -12.37
CA PRO A 51 -4.12 -3.17 -11.96
C PRO A 51 -4.98 -3.63 -13.14
N ARG A 52 -5.80 -4.66 -12.95
CA ARG A 52 -6.69 -5.14 -14.01
C ARG A 52 -7.77 -4.08 -14.23
N GLY A 53 -7.76 -3.45 -15.40
CA GLY A 53 -8.75 -2.46 -15.81
C GLY A 53 -8.14 -1.16 -16.31
N GLU A 54 -8.95 -0.38 -17.02
CA GLU A 54 -8.54 0.92 -17.54
C GLU A 54 -8.48 1.95 -16.40
N MET A 55 -7.35 2.64 -16.27
CA MET A 55 -7.25 3.74 -15.33
C MET A 55 -8.07 4.92 -15.84
N ALA A 56 -9.00 5.40 -15.01
CA ALA A 56 -9.84 6.54 -15.33
C ALA A 56 -9.58 7.69 -14.34
N PRO A 57 -9.82 8.95 -14.75
CA PRO A 57 -9.97 10.04 -13.79
C PRO A 57 -11.20 9.78 -12.92
N VAL A 58 -11.02 9.89 -11.61
CA VAL A 58 -12.07 9.72 -10.59
C VAL A 58 -12.10 10.98 -9.73
N GLU A 59 -13.30 11.48 -9.48
CA GLU A 59 -13.55 12.58 -8.55
C GLU A 59 -14.52 12.10 -7.47
N LEU A 60 -14.06 12.11 -6.22
CA LEU A 60 -14.85 11.75 -5.05
C LEU A 60 -15.04 13.01 -4.21
N VAL A 61 -16.25 13.25 -3.72
CA VAL A 61 -16.54 14.30 -2.76
C VAL A 61 -17.00 13.63 -1.49
N GLY A 62 -16.21 13.71 -0.44
CA GLY A 62 -16.50 12.98 0.79
C GLY A 62 -15.70 13.45 1.99
N TRP A 63 -16.08 12.93 3.14
CA TRP A 63 -15.52 13.28 4.44
C TRP A 63 -14.31 12.37 4.70
N ASP A 64 -13.24 12.92 5.28
CA ASP A 64 -12.09 12.09 5.66
C ASP A 64 -12.50 11.22 6.86
N PHE A 65 -12.24 9.91 6.80
CA PHE A 65 -12.46 9.01 7.94
C PHE A 65 -11.80 9.52 9.23
N ARG A 66 -10.73 10.33 9.12
CA ARG A 66 -9.99 10.92 10.26
C ARG A 66 -10.46 12.31 10.66
N ASN A 67 -11.14 13.05 9.78
CA ASN A 67 -11.51 14.44 10.02
C ASN A 67 -12.84 14.77 9.36
N ARG A 68 -13.91 14.61 10.15
CA ARG A 68 -15.31 14.72 9.72
C ARG A 68 -15.81 16.16 9.64
N ASP A 69 -14.97 17.16 9.85
CA ASP A 69 -15.46 18.53 10.02
C ASP A 69 -15.76 19.23 8.68
N VAL A 70 -15.13 18.80 7.57
CA VAL A 70 -15.30 19.43 6.25
C VAL A 70 -15.21 18.39 5.12
N PRO A 71 -16.19 18.33 4.19
CA PRO A 71 -16.09 17.49 3.00
C PRO A 71 -14.94 17.96 2.11
N ARG A 72 -14.20 16.99 1.54
CA ARG A 72 -13.09 17.23 0.63
C ARG A 72 -13.36 16.60 -0.72
N THR A 73 -12.96 17.32 -1.77
CA THR A 73 -12.92 16.78 -3.12
C THR A 73 -11.56 16.10 -3.35
N LEU A 74 -11.57 14.79 -3.58
CA LEU A 74 -10.42 14.01 -3.95
C LEU A 74 -10.46 13.71 -5.45
N ARG A 75 -9.47 14.22 -6.19
CA ARG A 75 -9.28 13.95 -7.62
C ARG A 75 -8.06 13.07 -7.82
N PHE A 76 -8.21 11.96 -8.53
CA PHE A 76 -7.11 11.05 -8.80
C PHE A 76 -7.33 10.27 -10.10
N THR A 77 -6.26 9.66 -10.60
CA THR A 77 -6.35 8.65 -11.66
C THR A 77 -6.14 7.28 -11.05
N GLY A 78 -7.12 6.41 -11.21
CA GLY A 78 -7.10 5.07 -10.62
C GLY A 78 -8.07 4.12 -11.29
N VAL A 79 -8.10 2.90 -10.77
CA VAL A 79 -9.02 1.86 -11.21
C VAL A 79 -9.74 1.31 -9.99
N LYS A 80 -11.02 0.96 -10.15
CA LYS A 80 -11.78 0.27 -9.12
C LYS A 80 -11.33 -1.18 -9.06
N VAL A 81 -10.84 -1.63 -7.92
CA VAL A 81 -10.27 -2.98 -7.76
C VAL A 81 -11.18 -3.92 -6.97
N ALA A 82 -12.06 -3.38 -6.12
CA ALA A 82 -13.00 -4.17 -5.34
C ALA A 82 -14.25 -3.35 -5.01
N GLN A 83 -15.37 -4.05 -4.76
CA GLN A 83 -16.58 -3.45 -4.23
C GLN A 83 -17.37 -4.49 -3.43
N VAL A 84 -17.79 -4.13 -2.21
CA VAL A 84 -18.69 -4.93 -1.38
C VAL A 84 -19.77 -4.00 -0.84
N GLY A 85 -21.03 -4.24 -1.24
CA GLY A 85 -22.14 -3.35 -0.92
C GLY A 85 -21.88 -1.92 -1.41
N THR A 86 -21.94 -0.95 -0.49
CA THR A 86 -21.68 0.46 -0.72
C THR A 86 -20.19 0.83 -0.67
N LEU A 87 -19.34 -0.06 -0.17
CA LEU A 87 -17.91 0.18 -0.02
C LEU A 87 -17.17 -0.19 -1.32
N SER A 88 -16.39 0.75 -1.82
CA SER A 88 -15.60 0.66 -3.05
C SER A 88 -14.12 0.89 -2.76
N ALA A 89 -13.26 0.10 -3.37
CA ALA A 89 -11.82 0.27 -3.28
C ALA A 89 -11.22 0.61 -4.65
N TYR A 90 -10.38 1.65 -4.67
CA TYR A 90 -9.65 2.09 -5.85
C TYR A 90 -8.14 1.97 -5.62
N LEU A 91 -7.42 1.61 -6.68
CA LEU A 91 -5.97 1.62 -6.73
C LEU A 91 -5.50 2.72 -7.69
N THR A 92 -4.67 3.61 -7.20
CA THR A 92 -4.11 4.71 -7.99
C THR A 92 -2.86 4.26 -8.76
N ARG A 93 -2.42 5.05 -9.74
CA ARG A 93 -1.13 4.83 -10.41
C ARG A 93 0.06 4.85 -9.44
N ALA A 94 -0.03 5.65 -8.38
CA ALA A 94 0.97 5.73 -7.33
C ALA A 94 0.87 4.60 -6.29
N GLN A 95 0.03 3.58 -6.54
CA GLN A 95 -0.19 2.43 -5.67
C GLN A 95 -0.82 2.78 -4.30
N LYS A 96 -1.39 3.98 -4.18
CA LYS A 96 -2.25 4.32 -3.04
C LYS A 96 -3.59 3.61 -3.18
N ILE A 97 -4.11 3.14 -2.05
CA ILE A 97 -5.45 2.54 -1.94
C ILE A 97 -6.40 3.62 -1.44
N ILE A 98 -7.53 3.78 -2.12
CA ILE A 98 -8.59 4.70 -1.75
C ILE A 98 -9.83 3.88 -1.44
N LEU A 99 -10.32 3.96 -0.21
CA LEU A 99 -11.61 3.39 0.19
C LEU A 99 -12.67 4.50 0.12
N GLU A 100 -13.80 4.17 -0.49
CA GLU A 100 -14.99 5.03 -0.60
C GLU A 100 -16.19 4.27 -0.06
N GLU A 101 -16.82 4.78 0.99
CA GLU A 101 -18.05 4.22 1.55
C GLU A 101 -19.21 5.20 1.41
N TRP A 102 -20.40 4.67 1.11
CA TRP A 102 -21.65 5.42 1.16
C TRP A 102 -22.48 5.00 2.39
N GLU A 103 -22.86 5.97 3.21
CA GLU A 103 -23.78 5.77 4.33
C GLU A 103 -25.24 6.13 3.96
N LEU A 104 -26.17 5.75 4.84
CA LEU A 104 -27.65 5.79 4.71
C LEU A 104 -28.27 7.19 4.46
N LEU A 105 -27.48 8.24 4.26
CA LEU A 105 -27.91 9.62 4.03
C LEU A 105 -27.11 10.32 2.90
N ASP A 106 -26.58 9.54 1.94
CA ASP A 106 -25.71 10.02 0.85
C ASP A 106 -24.41 10.70 1.34
N GLU A 107 -24.05 10.51 2.61
CA GLU A 107 -22.74 10.89 3.11
C GLU A 107 -21.69 9.91 2.58
N ARG A 108 -20.68 10.47 1.93
CA ARG A 108 -19.57 9.71 1.37
C ARG A 108 -18.35 9.86 2.27
N TYR A 109 -17.77 8.75 2.70
CA TYR A 109 -16.53 8.73 3.46
C TYR A 109 -15.38 8.22 2.60
N VAL A 110 -14.23 8.89 2.67
CA VAL A 110 -13.05 8.56 1.85
C VAL A 110 -11.82 8.42 2.72
N ALA A 111 -11.14 7.28 2.62
CA ALA A 111 -9.85 7.04 3.27
C ALA A 111 -8.78 6.75 2.22
N VAL A 112 -7.56 7.24 2.47
CA VAL A 112 -6.41 7.06 1.58
C VAL A 112 -5.27 6.40 2.35
N PHE A 113 -4.76 5.31 1.81
CA PHE A 113 -3.65 4.54 2.37
C PHE A 113 -2.49 4.50 1.38
N ASP A 114 -1.27 4.65 1.89
CA ASP A 114 -0.05 4.66 1.06
C ASP A 114 0.37 3.27 0.60
N SER A 115 -0.08 2.22 1.29
CA SER A 115 0.19 0.83 0.93
C SER A 115 -0.87 -0.10 1.53
N TYR A 116 -0.84 -1.37 1.11
CA TYR A 116 -1.72 -2.40 1.66
C TYR A 116 -1.37 -2.72 3.12
N GLU A 117 -0.09 -2.68 3.48
CA GLU A 117 0.36 -2.82 4.88
C GLU A 117 -0.17 -1.68 5.76
N ALA A 118 -0.18 -0.45 5.24
CA ALA A 118 -0.75 0.69 5.96
C ALA A 118 -2.27 0.55 6.14
N LEU A 119 -2.98 -0.04 5.18
CA LEU A 119 -4.39 -0.39 5.31
C LEU A 119 -4.58 -1.46 6.40
N GLN A 120 -3.84 -2.57 6.33
CA GLN A 120 -3.96 -3.68 7.29
C GLN A 120 -3.64 -3.27 8.73
N ALA A 121 -2.69 -2.36 8.92
CA ALA A 121 -2.35 -1.81 10.24
C ALA A 121 -3.40 -0.81 10.77
N HIS A 122 -4.33 -0.35 9.92
CA HIS A 122 -5.33 0.63 10.31
C HIS A 122 -6.55 -0.05 10.97
N PRO A 123 -7.13 0.51 12.05
CA PRO A 123 -8.29 -0.09 12.73
C PRO A 123 -9.48 -0.38 11.80
N VAL A 124 -9.65 0.42 10.74
CA VAL A 124 -10.72 0.20 9.75
C VAL A 124 -10.63 -1.18 9.09
N ALA A 125 -9.43 -1.76 8.90
CA ALA A 125 -9.27 -3.04 8.24
C ALA A 125 -9.98 -4.19 8.97
N GLN A 126 -10.14 -4.10 10.30
CA GLN A 126 -10.88 -5.09 11.08
C GLN A 126 -12.39 -5.09 10.80
N ALA A 127 -12.91 -3.96 10.30
CA ALA A 127 -14.32 -3.82 9.94
C ALA A 127 -14.59 -4.12 8.46
N LEU A 128 -13.55 -4.34 7.65
CA LEU A 128 -13.70 -4.60 6.22
C LEU A 128 -14.02 -6.08 5.95
N ASP A 129 -14.85 -6.29 4.94
CA ASP A 129 -15.14 -7.63 4.42
C ASP A 129 -13.84 -8.32 3.92
N SER A 130 -13.63 -9.58 4.30
CA SER A 130 -12.40 -10.31 3.96
C SER A 130 -12.22 -10.50 2.45
N ARG A 131 -13.31 -10.55 1.67
CA ARG A 131 -13.25 -10.59 0.19
C ARG A 131 -12.73 -9.28 -0.37
N LEU A 132 -13.15 -8.14 0.18
CA LEU A 132 -12.64 -6.83 -0.23
C LEU A 132 -11.14 -6.74 0.00
N LEU A 133 -10.67 -7.17 1.18
CA LEU A 133 -9.25 -7.17 1.51
C LEU A 133 -8.45 -8.11 0.59
N ALA A 134 -8.99 -9.30 0.28
CA ALA A 134 -8.37 -10.25 -0.63
C ALA A 134 -8.24 -9.68 -2.06
N ASP A 135 -9.28 -9.01 -2.58
CA ASP A 135 -9.26 -8.39 -3.90
C ASP A 135 -8.25 -7.23 -3.98
N ILE A 136 -8.18 -6.40 -2.94
CA ILE A 136 -7.17 -5.34 -2.85
C ILE A 136 -5.76 -5.94 -2.80
N ALA A 137 -5.53 -6.96 -1.98
CA ALA A 137 -4.24 -7.64 -1.86
C ALA A 137 -3.79 -8.23 -3.20
N ALA A 138 -4.70 -8.89 -3.91
CA ALA A 138 -4.45 -9.42 -5.25
C ALA A 138 -4.10 -8.30 -6.25
N ALA A 139 -4.81 -7.17 -6.20
CA ALA A 139 -4.56 -6.03 -7.08
C ALA A 139 -3.21 -5.34 -6.82
N VAL A 140 -2.72 -5.34 -5.57
CA VAL A 140 -1.39 -4.81 -5.22
C VAL A 140 -0.27 -5.86 -5.29
N GLY A 141 -0.58 -7.09 -5.68
CA GLY A 141 0.39 -8.19 -5.78
C GLY A 141 0.94 -8.68 -4.43
N THR A 142 0.13 -8.57 -3.37
CA THR A 142 0.51 -8.99 -2.02
C THR A 142 -0.33 -10.21 -1.61
N PRO A 143 0.24 -11.23 -0.93
CA PRO A 143 -0.54 -12.35 -0.44
C PRO A 143 -1.56 -11.89 0.61
N PHE A 144 -2.79 -12.36 0.49
CA PHE A 144 -3.80 -12.24 1.54
C PHE A 144 -3.67 -13.42 2.50
N VAL A 145 -3.57 -13.14 3.80
CA VAL A 145 -3.56 -14.15 4.86
C VAL A 145 -4.76 -13.89 5.75
N GLU A 146 -5.71 -14.81 5.75
CA GLU A 146 -6.84 -14.80 6.69
C GLU A 146 -6.40 -15.55 7.95
N THR A 147 -6.39 -14.88 9.10
CA THR A 147 -6.18 -15.53 10.39
C THR A 147 -7.51 -16.07 10.86
N ILE A 148 -7.68 -17.39 10.78
CA ILE A 148 -8.84 -18.09 11.34
C ILE A 148 -8.50 -18.36 12.80
N GLU A 149 -9.13 -17.63 13.73
CA GLU A 149 -9.14 -17.95 15.17
C GLU A 149 -10.26 -18.94 15.51
#